data_AF-A0A351LBY8-F1
#
_entry.id   AF-A0A351LBY8-F1
#
_cell.length_a   1.000
_cell.length_b   1.000
_cell.length_c   1.000
_cell.angle_alpha   90.00
_cell.angle_beta   90.00
_cell.angle_gamma   90.00
#
_symmetry.space_group_name_H-M   'P 1'
#
loop_
_entity.id
_entity.type
_entity.pdbx_description
1 polymer ?
#
loop_
_entity_poly.entity_id
_entity_poly.type
_entity_poly.pdbx_seq_one_letter_code
_entity_poly.pdbx_strand_id
1 'polypeptide(L)'
;MSDHQLIELDYDPLEYLDEGGMAQMVSQKAIDSEQVDAEMAATLELHEALSGCFKIVGPIAICYSRVGAGFKACLKLAGIEVSCVNIDPAHPCAKLEGNVLLAKASIQVCLQGKCLTYKAQACYRATPFSKWKCVSKSGKIICF
;
A
#
# COMPACT_ATOMS: atom_id res chain seq x y z
N MET A 1 9.19 32.71 47.24
CA MET A 1 9.85 32.02 46.12
C MET A 1 9.43 30.57 46.21
N SER A 2 8.94 30.04 45.10
CA SER A 2 7.97 28.94 45.05
C SER A 2 8.58 27.57 45.31
N ASP A 3 7.92 26.82 46.20
CA ASP A 3 8.14 25.40 46.48
C ASP A 3 7.31 24.56 45.48
N HIS A 4 7.98 23.74 44.67
CA HIS A 4 7.32 22.82 43.75
C HIS A 4 7.14 21.47 44.46
N GLN A 5 5.90 21.14 44.85
CA GLN A 5 5.51 19.79 45.26
C GLN A 5 5.31 18.90 44.02
N LEU A 6 6.03 17.77 43.99
CA LEU A 6 5.79 16.64 43.10
C LEU A 6 4.61 15.83 43.66
N ILE A 7 3.62 15.56 42.81
CA ILE A 7 2.47 14.72 43.14
C ILE A 7 2.74 13.33 42.53
N GLU A 8 2.97 12.34 43.39
CA GLU A 8 2.88 10.91 43.04
C GLU A 8 1.39 10.54 42.93
N LEU A 9 1.00 9.94 41.80
CA LEU A 9 -0.31 9.30 41.65
C LEU A 9 -0.09 7.80 41.45
N ASP A 10 0.07 7.12 42.57
CA ASP A 10 -0.27 5.70 42.72
C ASP A 10 -1.80 5.59 42.68
N TYR A 11 -2.35 5.04 41.60
CA TYR A 11 -3.76 4.66 41.54
C TYR A 11 -3.89 3.35 40.77
N ASP A 12 -4.02 2.28 41.55
CA ASP A 12 -4.38 0.93 41.11
C ASP A 12 -5.91 0.77 41.27
N PRO A 13 -6.70 0.68 40.17
CA PRO A 13 -8.15 0.58 40.26
C PRO A 13 -8.59 -0.86 39.97
N LEU A 14 -8.19 -1.82 40.82
CA LEU A 14 -8.77 -3.16 40.82
C LEU A 14 -9.32 -3.52 42.20
N GLU A 15 -10.28 -2.74 42.67
CA GLU A 15 -11.16 -3.20 43.75
C GLU A 15 -12.59 -2.66 43.60
N TYR A 16 -13.53 -3.58 43.77
CA TYR A 16 -14.99 -3.45 43.87
C TYR A 16 -15.79 -3.22 42.57
N LEU A 17 -16.61 -4.22 42.21
CA LEU A 17 -18.06 -4.13 42.39
C LEU A 17 -18.68 -5.53 42.36
N ASP A 18 -19.22 -5.93 43.51
CA ASP A 18 -20.05 -7.11 43.75
C ASP A 18 -21.54 -6.72 43.68
N GLU A 19 -22.34 -7.65 43.18
CA GLU A 19 -23.79 -7.85 43.35
C GLU A 19 -24.85 -6.75 43.04
N GLY A 20 -25.71 -7.07 42.07
CA GLY A 20 -27.15 -6.87 42.18
C GLY A 20 -27.76 -5.65 41.48
N GLY A 21 -28.38 -5.83 40.30
CA GLY A 21 -29.25 -4.78 39.74
C GLY A 21 -29.62 -4.89 38.27
N MET A 22 -30.46 -5.88 37.95
CA MET A 22 -31.43 -5.97 36.86
C MET A 22 -31.44 -4.91 35.72
N ALA A 23 -31.19 -5.43 34.51
CA ALA A 23 -32.01 -5.29 33.30
C ALA A 23 -32.25 -3.89 32.69
N GLN A 24 -31.65 -3.65 31.51
CA GLN A 24 -32.47 -3.29 30.34
C GLN A 24 -31.83 -3.72 29.01
N MET A 25 -32.47 -4.75 28.46
CA MET A 25 -32.50 -5.25 27.09
C MET A 25 -31.94 -4.30 26.02
N VAL A 26 -30.83 -4.72 25.39
CA VAL A 26 -30.65 -4.52 23.95
C VAL A 26 -30.60 -5.90 23.33
N SER A 27 -31.64 -6.16 22.54
CA SER A 27 -31.84 -7.35 21.73
C SER A 27 -30.54 -7.87 21.11
N GLN A 28 -30.08 -9.04 21.55
CA GLN A 28 -29.17 -9.88 20.78
C GLN A 28 -29.89 -10.32 19.51
N LYS A 29 -29.89 -9.43 18.51
CA LYS A 29 -30.05 -9.86 17.14
C LYS A 29 -28.79 -10.67 16.86
N ALA A 30 -28.94 -11.98 16.71
CA ALA A 30 -27.89 -12.87 16.27
C ALA A 30 -27.21 -12.22 15.05
N ILE A 31 -26.02 -11.67 15.26
CA ILE A 31 -25.17 -11.20 14.19
C ILE A 31 -24.59 -12.48 13.62
N ASP A 32 -25.17 -12.89 12.51
CA ASP A 32 -24.73 -13.97 11.65
C ASP A 32 -23.21 -13.87 11.47
N SER A 33 -22.45 -14.79 12.07
CA SER A 33 -20.97 -14.75 12.04
C SER A 33 -20.42 -14.69 10.62
N GLU A 34 -21.16 -15.19 9.62
CA GLU A 34 -20.76 -15.13 8.20
C GLU A 34 -20.71 -13.69 7.65
N GLN A 35 -21.50 -12.76 8.20
CA GLN A 35 -21.51 -11.36 7.73
C GLN A 35 -20.30 -10.56 8.22
N VAL A 36 -19.80 -10.86 9.42
CA VAL A 36 -18.63 -10.15 9.99
C VAL A 36 -17.34 -10.64 9.33
N ASP A 37 -17.23 -11.95 9.06
CA ASP A 37 -16.11 -12.52 8.32
C ASP A 37 -16.06 -12.03 6.85
N ALA A 38 -17.21 -11.88 6.19
CA ALA A 38 -17.27 -11.34 4.82
C ALA A 38 -16.88 -9.85 4.76
N GLU A 39 -17.30 -9.04 5.74
CA GLU A 39 -16.96 -7.62 5.80
C GLU A 39 -15.49 -7.40 6.16
N MET A 40 -14.93 -8.23 7.05
CA MET A 40 -13.51 -8.20 7.39
C MET A 40 -12.63 -8.72 6.24
N ALA A 41 -13.07 -9.76 5.53
CA ALA A 41 -12.40 -10.26 4.32
C ALA A 41 -12.43 -9.21 3.19
N ALA A 42 -13.58 -8.58 2.94
CA ALA A 42 -13.70 -7.50 1.96
C ALA A 42 -12.84 -6.29 2.33
N THR A 43 -12.67 -5.99 3.62
CA THR A 43 -11.80 -4.90 4.10
C THR A 43 -10.32 -5.23 3.93
N LEU A 44 -9.93 -6.50 4.12
CA LEU A 44 -8.58 -7.00 3.85
C LEU A 44 -8.27 -7.04 2.35
N GLU A 45 -9.20 -7.51 1.52
CA GLU A 45 -9.07 -7.48 0.05
C GLU A 45 -8.99 -6.04 -0.48
N LEU A 46 -9.77 -5.10 0.10
CA LEU A 46 -9.68 -3.69 -0.24
C LEU A 46 -8.34 -3.10 0.20
N HIS A 47 -7.79 -3.48 1.35
CA HIS A 47 -6.48 -3.00 1.80
C HIS A 47 -5.33 -3.56 0.95
N GLU A 48 -5.39 -4.84 0.55
CA GLU A 48 -4.46 -5.43 -0.41
C GLU A 48 -4.57 -4.77 -1.80
N ALA A 49 -5.76 -4.30 -2.18
CA ALA A 49 -5.93 -3.54 -3.41
C ALA A 49 -5.24 -2.15 -3.35
N LEU A 50 -5.02 -1.56 -2.18
CA LEU A 50 -4.48 -0.19 -2.09
C LEU A 50 -2.95 -0.13 -2.16
N SER A 51 -2.24 -1.26 -2.07
CA SER A 51 -0.79 -1.30 -2.29
C SER A 51 -0.33 -2.64 -2.82
N GLY A 52 0.63 -2.64 -3.75
CA GLY A 52 1.14 -3.89 -4.31
C GLY A 52 2.38 -3.67 -5.15
N CYS A 53 3.06 -4.77 -5.48
CA CYS A 53 4.18 -4.75 -6.41
C CYS A 53 3.93 -5.77 -7.52
N PHE A 54 4.03 -5.35 -8.77
CA PHE A 54 3.94 -6.26 -9.90
C PHE A 54 5.24 -6.27 -10.70
N LYS A 55 5.61 -7.46 -11.15
CA LYS A 55 6.83 -7.70 -11.93
C LYS A 55 6.54 -7.52 -13.41
N ILE A 56 7.32 -6.68 -14.08
CA ILE A 56 7.20 -6.47 -15.53
C ILE A 56 7.93 -7.58 -16.28
N VAL A 57 9.21 -7.74 -15.95
CA VAL A 57 10.13 -8.73 -16.56
C VAL A 57 11.36 -8.89 -15.67
N GLY A 58 11.90 -10.10 -15.56
CA GLY A 58 13.16 -10.35 -14.86
C GLY A 58 13.19 -9.75 -13.45
N PRO A 59 14.22 -8.96 -13.08
CA PRO A 59 14.32 -8.32 -11.77
C PRO A 59 13.63 -6.94 -11.67
N ILE A 60 12.76 -6.59 -12.63
CA ILE A 60 12.16 -5.25 -12.77
C ILE A 60 10.71 -5.30 -12.31
N ALA A 61 10.35 -4.47 -11.33
CA ALA A 61 9.02 -4.39 -10.76
C ALA A 61 8.58 -2.94 -10.55
N ILE A 62 7.26 -2.72 -10.54
CA ILE A 62 6.66 -1.47 -10.08
C ILE A 62 5.90 -1.78 -8.80
N CYS A 63 6.18 -1.01 -7.76
CA CYS A 63 5.38 -0.98 -6.55
C CYS A 63 4.49 0.25 -6.55
N TYR A 64 3.27 0.12 -6.06
CA TYR A 64 2.34 1.21 -5.89
C TYR A 64 1.73 1.17 -4.49
N SER A 65 1.37 2.33 -3.96
CA SER A 65 0.54 2.47 -2.78
C SER A 65 -0.36 3.69 -2.92
N ARG A 66 -1.58 3.61 -2.41
CA ARG A 66 -2.49 4.75 -2.37
C ARG A 66 -2.02 5.74 -1.31
N VAL A 67 -1.98 7.02 -1.67
CA VAL A 67 -1.64 8.12 -0.76
C VAL A 67 -2.68 9.21 -0.94
N GLY A 68 -3.62 9.31 0.01
CA GLY A 68 -4.76 10.21 -0.08
C GLY A 68 -5.63 9.92 -1.32
N ALA A 69 -5.79 10.94 -2.17
CA ALA A 69 -6.53 10.85 -3.43
C ALA A 69 -5.69 10.35 -4.63
N GLY A 70 -4.39 10.11 -4.43
CA GLY A 70 -3.45 9.68 -5.46
C GLY A 70 -2.74 8.37 -5.15
N PHE A 71 -1.66 8.11 -5.88
CA PHE A 71 -0.81 6.94 -5.75
C PHE A 71 0.65 7.33 -5.71
N LYS A 72 1.42 6.72 -4.82
CA LYS A 72 2.87 6.67 -4.93
C LYS A 72 3.23 5.46 -5.77
N ALA A 73 3.93 5.66 -6.88
CA ALA A 73 4.45 4.60 -7.72
C ALA A 73 5.97 4.61 -7.69
N CYS A 74 6.59 3.44 -7.54
CA CYS A 74 8.02 3.26 -7.36
C CYS A 74 8.54 2.17 -8.29
N LEU A 75 9.62 2.46 -9.01
CA LEU A 75 10.36 1.50 -9.82
C LEU A 75 11.39 0.79 -8.96
N LYS A 76 11.34 -0.55 -8.97
CA LYS A 76 12.37 -1.42 -8.40
C LYS A 76 13.15 -2.14 -9.48
N LEU A 77 14.47 -2.06 -9.42
CA LEU A 77 15.41 -2.79 -10.26
C LEU A 77 16.28 -3.68 -9.38
N ALA A 78 16.21 -5.00 -9.56
CA ALA A 78 16.95 -5.98 -8.75
C ALA A 78 16.70 -5.83 -7.24
N GLY A 79 15.46 -5.55 -6.86
CA GLY A 79 15.04 -5.38 -5.47
C GLY A 79 15.30 -3.98 -4.90
N ILE A 80 16.06 -3.13 -5.59
CA ILE A 80 16.39 -1.77 -5.16
C ILE A 80 15.40 -0.78 -5.76
N GLU A 81 14.82 0.07 -4.93
CA GLU A 81 14.01 1.20 -5.37
C GLU A 81 14.91 2.29 -5.97
N VAL A 82 14.66 2.63 -7.23
CA VAL A 82 15.53 3.56 -7.99
C VAL A 82 14.85 4.88 -8.31
N SER A 83 13.51 4.90 -8.35
CA SER A 83 12.74 6.10 -8.66
C SER A 83 11.33 5.94 -8.09
N CYS A 84 10.80 7.01 -7.50
CA CYS A 84 9.44 7.08 -7.01
C CYS A 84 8.81 8.40 -7.39
N VAL A 85 7.50 8.38 -7.60
CA VAL A 85 6.73 9.57 -7.92
C VAL A 85 5.33 9.46 -7.35
N ASN A 86 4.75 10.59 -6.98
CA ASN A 86 3.34 10.68 -6.63
C ASN A 86 2.54 11.04 -7.88
N ILE A 87 1.44 10.34 -8.08
CA ILE A 87 0.51 10.48 -9.19
C ILE A 87 -0.82 10.88 -8.58
N ASP A 88 -1.31 12.04 -8.96
CA ASP A 88 -2.53 12.63 -8.44
C ASP A 88 -3.41 13.12 -9.60
N PRO A 89 -4.69 13.44 -9.38
CA PRO A 89 -5.56 13.88 -10.45
C PRO A 89 -5.09 15.16 -11.17
N ALA A 90 -4.28 16.02 -10.52
CA ALA A 90 -3.71 17.21 -11.15
C ALA A 90 -2.47 16.87 -11.99
N HIS A 91 -1.69 15.87 -11.59
CA HIS A 91 -0.56 15.31 -12.34
C HIS A 91 -0.82 13.83 -12.65
N PRO A 92 -1.75 13.54 -13.59
CA PRO A 92 -2.26 12.20 -13.78
C PRO A 92 -1.25 11.26 -14.42
N CYS A 93 -0.13 11.75 -14.96
CA CYS A 93 0.90 10.92 -15.58
C CYS A 93 2.28 11.28 -15.06
N ALA A 94 3.07 10.26 -14.75
CA ALA A 94 4.45 10.42 -14.35
C ALA A 94 5.35 9.38 -15.03
N LYS A 95 6.62 9.74 -15.20
CA LYS A 95 7.64 8.88 -15.79
C LYS A 95 8.63 8.45 -14.71
N LEU A 96 8.81 7.15 -14.58
CA LEU A 96 9.76 6.49 -13.69
C LEU A 96 10.86 5.87 -14.55
N GLU A 97 12.11 6.30 -14.35
CA GLU A 97 13.25 5.77 -15.10
C GLU A 97 14.36 5.37 -14.13
N GLY A 98 15.08 4.32 -14.49
CA GLY A 98 16.21 3.86 -13.69
C GLY A 98 17.10 2.92 -14.48
N ASN A 99 18.35 2.86 -14.07
CA ASN A 99 19.36 2.01 -14.66
C ASN A 99 20.31 1.49 -13.58
N VAL A 100 20.49 0.18 -13.54
CA VAL A 100 21.49 -0.53 -12.74
C VAL A 100 22.25 -1.47 -13.66
N LEU A 101 23.38 -2.02 -13.17
CA LEU A 101 24.33 -2.79 -13.98
C LEU A 101 23.70 -3.88 -14.87
N LEU A 102 22.63 -4.52 -14.39
CA LEU A 102 21.97 -5.66 -15.05
C LEU A 102 20.53 -5.38 -15.51
N ALA A 103 19.97 -4.21 -15.22
CA ALA A 103 18.58 -3.89 -15.50
C ALA A 103 18.38 -2.39 -15.73
N LYS A 104 17.56 -2.03 -16.72
CA LYS A 104 17.12 -0.65 -16.94
C LYS A 104 15.67 -0.62 -17.34
N ALA A 105 14.94 0.39 -16.92
CA ALA A 105 13.54 0.55 -17.28
C ALA A 105 13.17 2.02 -17.43
N SER A 106 12.20 2.25 -18.32
CA SER A 106 11.50 3.52 -18.51
C SER A 106 10.01 3.21 -18.51
N ILE A 107 9.29 3.80 -17.57
CA ILE A 107 7.90 3.45 -17.30
C ILE A 107 7.10 4.72 -17.15
N GLN A 108 6.11 4.90 -18.01
CA GLN A 108 5.08 5.90 -17.82
C GLN A 108 3.92 5.27 -17.06
N VAL A 109 3.55 5.85 -15.93
CA VAL A 109 2.38 5.44 -15.14
C VAL A 109 1.38 6.58 -15.20
N CYS A 110 0.11 6.26 -15.46
CA CYS A 110 -0.95 7.24 -15.60
C CYS A 110 -2.23 6.83 -14.87
N LEU A 111 -2.84 7.77 -14.15
CA LEU A 111 -4.20 7.70 -13.65
C LEU A 111 -5.17 8.09 -14.78
N GLN A 112 -5.93 7.12 -15.28
CA GLN A 112 -6.94 7.30 -16.32
C GLN A 112 -8.32 6.95 -15.75
N GLY A 113 -9.13 7.97 -15.47
CA GLY A 113 -10.37 7.80 -14.72
C GLY A 113 -10.08 7.26 -13.32
N LYS A 114 -10.59 6.07 -13.00
CA LYS A 114 -10.33 5.38 -11.73
C LYS A 114 -9.27 4.28 -11.84
N CYS A 115 -8.56 4.19 -12.97
CA CYS A 115 -7.58 3.14 -13.20
C CYS A 115 -6.15 3.69 -13.23
N LEU A 116 -5.25 3.01 -12.54
CA LEU A 116 -3.82 3.22 -12.69
C LEU A 116 -3.32 2.33 -13.85
N THR A 117 -2.74 2.95 -14.86
CA THR A 117 -2.26 2.32 -16.09
C THR A 117 -0.77 2.50 -16.23
N TYR A 118 -0.11 1.64 -17.02
CA TYR A 118 1.31 1.78 -17.29
C TYR A 118 1.66 1.48 -18.76
N LYS A 119 2.74 2.10 -19.21
CA LYS A 119 3.49 1.77 -20.42
C LYS A 119 4.96 1.68 -20.03
N ALA A 120 5.55 0.50 -20.14
CA ALA A 120 6.90 0.19 -19.72
C ALA A 120 7.74 -0.30 -20.89
N GLN A 121 8.96 0.21 -20.98
CA GLN A 121 10.05 -0.39 -21.74
C GLN A 121 11.13 -0.80 -20.74
N ALA A 122 11.45 -2.09 -20.71
CA ALA A 122 12.34 -2.67 -19.72
C ALA A 122 13.38 -3.57 -20.40
N CYS A 123 14.63 -3.45 -20.00
CA CYS A 123 15.72 -4.27 -20.50
C CYS A 123 16.48 -4.91 -19.33
N TYR A 124 16.86 -6.18 -19.49
CA TYR A 124 17.66 -6.90 -18.51
C TYR A 124 18.72 -7.76 -19.19
N ARG A 125 19.77 -8.12 -18.45
CA ARG A 125 20.85 -9.01 -18.91
C ARG A 125 21.37 -9.84 -17.75
N ALA A 126 21.91 -11.02 -18.04
CA ALA A 126 22.39 -11.94 -17.00
C ALA A 126 23.75 -11.52 -16.43
N THR A 127 24.63 -11.00 -17.29
CA THR A 127 25.98 -10.53 -16.93
C THR A 127 26.30 -9.19 -17.61
N PRO A 128 27.28 -8.42 -17.12
CA PRO A 128 27.65 -7.13 -17.71
C PRO A 128 28.12 -7.18 -19.17
N PHE A 129 28.54 -8.35 -19.65
CA PHE A 129 29.02 -8.55 -21.02
C PHE A 129 27.98 -9.22 -21.93
N SER A 130 26.87 -9.70 -21.37
CA SER A 130 25.80 -10.31 -22.14
C SER A 130 24.92 -9.27 -22.85
N LYS A 131 24.30 -9.70 -23.97
CA LYS A 131 23.36 -8.86 -24.74
C LYS A 131 22.12 -8.52 -23.88
N TRP A 132 21.63 -7.30 -24.04
CA TRP A 132 20.39 -6.85 -23.42
C TRP A 132 19.18 -7.57 -24.05
N LYS A 133 18.27 -8.04 -23.20
CA LYS A 133 16.93 -8.49 -23.59
C LYS A 133 15.94 -7.43 -23.19
N CYS A 134 15.27 -6.82 -24.17
CA CYS A 134 14.32 -5.74 -23.95
C CYS A 134 12.90 -6.19 -24.27
N VAL A 135 11.94 -5.72 -23.48
CA VAL A 135 10.52 -5.92 -23.69
C VAL A 135 9.78 -4.61 -23.51
N SER A 136 8.70 -4.45 -24.26
CA SER A 136 7.75 -3.36 -24.09
C SER A 136 6.41 -3.96 -23.68
N LYS A 137 5.83 -3.45 -22.59
CA LYS A 137 4.53 -3.89 -22.07
C LYS A 137 3.71 -2.70 -21.66
N SER A 138 2.40 -2.81 -21.81
CA SER A 138 1.44 -1.85 -21.29
C SER A 138 0.26 -2.58 -20.68
N GLY A 139 -0.44 -1.92 -19.77
CA GLY A 139 -1.58 -2.53 -19.10
C GLY A 139 -2.19 -1.64 -18.03
N LYS A 140 -3.13 -2.23 -17.31
CA LYS A 140 -3.73 -1.68 -16.10
C LYS A 140 -3.03 -2.32 -14.90
N ILE A 141 -2.64 -1.50 -13.94
CA ILE A 141 -2.12 -1.95 -12.64
C ILE A 141 -3.31 -2.32 -11.77
N ILE A 142 -4.24 -1.37 -11.61
CA ILE A 142 -5.43 -1.52 -10.78
C ILE A 142 -6.52 -0.53 -11.20
N CYS A 143 -7.78 -0.84 -10.90
CA CYS A 143 -8.93 0.06 -11.03
C CYS A 143 -9.75 0.08 -9.73
N PHE A 144 -10.41 1.22 -9.48
CA PHE A 144 -11.29 1.48 -8.33
C PHE A 144 -12.68 1.93 -8.79
#